data_AF-A0A8T3Z6L9-F1
#
_entry.id   AF-A0A8T3Z6L9-F1
#
_cell.length_a   1.000
_cell.length_b   1.000
_cell.length_c   1.000
_cell.angle_alpha   90.00
_cell.angle_beta   90.00
_cell.angle_gamma   90.00
#
_symmetry.space_group_name_H-M   'P 1'
#
loop_
_entity.id
_entity.type
_entity.pdbx_description
1 polymer ?
#
loop_
_entity_poly.entity_id
_entity_poly.type
_entity_poly.pdbx_seq_one_letter_code
_entity_poly.pdbx_strand_id
1 'polypeptide(L)'
;MMIPLYDQLCLMKNLRKAYKKARKGKGIKWYVVEFEKDLEKDLLQLQKELRNQTYEPRTMKTFTIRDPKTRVISASAFRDRVVHHALCNVTEPIFDKVFIFDSYANRKDKGTHAALQRFDSFMRKVSTNGKLLPDAKDNNQVFGYVLKADIRHYFDSVDHDVLMRIISRKMQNEKVLWLIKKILDNHFTKGKGMPIGNMTSQFFANVYLNELDYFVKHKLKAKYYIRYVDDFVIFHHSKEILECYKEQINIFLKTIELELHPQKSKIIPLQHSITFLGFRIFHRYKLLKKSNMRRIKNRIECFIDMYRDGMMNRMEIFERTEGWNAYALHGNTYKLRKKIMKKLHKSLR
;
A
#
# COMPACT_ATOMS: atom_id res chain seq x y z
N MET A 1 31.34 3.50 -19.68
CA MET A 1 31.40 3.77 -18.23
C MET A 1 30.01 3.79 -17.64
N MET A 2 29.73 2.96 -16.62
CA MET A 2 28.49 3.06 -15.86
C MET A 2 28.51 4.36 -15.04
N ILE A 3 27.52 5.23 -15.26
CA ILE A 3 27.34 6.46 -14.48
C ILE A 3 27.04 6.06 -13.03
N PRO A 4 27.72 6.64 -12.01
CA PRO A 4 27.42 6.39 -10.60
C PRO A 4 25.94 6.63 -10.27
N LEU A 5 25.38 5.85 -9.35
CA LEU A 5 23.94 5.87 -9.04
C LEU A 5 23.42 7.26 -8.66
N TYR A 6 24.20 8.02 -7.89
CA TYR A 6 23.84 9.38 -7.49
C TYR A 6 23.86 10.36 -8.67
N ASP A 7 24.78 10.18 -9.61
CA ASP A 7 24.83 11.04 -10.80
C ASP A 7 23.63 10.76 -11.70
N GLN A 8 23.19 9.50 -11.81
CA GLN A 8 21.94 9.14 -12.50
C GLN A 8 20.73 9.81 -11.87
N LEU A 9 20.69 9.91 -10.53
CA LEU A 9 19.64 10.62 -9.79
C LEU A 9 19.60 12.09 -10.21
N CYS A 10 20.77 12.74 -10.28
CA CYS A 10 20.94 14.16 -10.60
C CYS A 10 20.80 14.49 -12.09
N LEU A 11 20.67 13.51 -12.99
CA LEU A 11 20.49 13.77 -14.42
C LEU A 11 19.22 14.58 -14.68
N MET A 12 19.30 15.61 -15.51
CA MET A 12 18.14 16.43 -15.89
C MET A 12 17.02 15.58 -16.50
N LYS A 13 17.39 14.54 -17.27
CA LYS A 13 16.46 13.54 -17.80
C LYS A 13 15.68 12.82 -16.69
N ASN A 14 16.34 12.45 -15.59
CA ASN A 14 15.68 11.81 -14.46
C ASN A 14 14.78 12.80 -13.70
N LEU A 15 15.24 14.03 -13.47
CA LEU A 15 14.45 15.08 -12.81
C LEU A 15 13.18 15.43 -13.61
N ARG A 16 13.28 15.60 -14.95
CA ARG A 16 12.11 15.79 -15.82
C ARG A 16 11.15 14.60 -15.77
N LYS A 17 11.67 13.36 -15.75
CA LYS A 17 10.86 12.15 -15.59
C LYS A 17 10.16 12.12 -14.22
N ALA A 18 10.87 12.49 -13.16
CA ALA A 18 10.36 12.56 -11.80
C ALA A 18 9.25 13.61 -11.66
N TYR A 19 9.43 14.79 -12.25
CA TYR A 19 8.40 15.83 -12.35
C TYR A 19 7.15 15.31 -13.06
N LYS A 20 7.27 14.69 -14.23
CA LYS A 20 6.12 14.12 -14.96
C LYS A 20 5.35 13.09 -14.11
N LYS A 21 6.07 12.27 -13.32
CA LYS A 21 5.45 11.34 -12.36
C LYS A 21 4.73 12.07 -11.22
N ALA A 22 5.37 13.09 -10.63
CA ALA A 22 4.81 13.88 -9.53
C ALA A 22 3.54 14.65 -9.95
N ARG A 23 3.52 15.16 -11.18
CA ARG A 23 2.44 15.93 -11.79
C ARG A 23 1.21 15.08 -12.13
N LYS A 24 1.38 13.80 -12.45
CA LYS A 24 0.33 12.96 -13.05
C LYS A 24 -0.98 13.03 -12.25
N GLY A 25 -2.07 13.44 -12.90
CA GLY A 25 -3.40 13.57 -12.31
C GLY A 25 -3.60 14.77 -11.36
N LYS A 26 -2.62 15.68 -11.26
CA LYS A 26 -2.63 16.83 -10.32
C LYS A 26 -2.35 18.18 -10.99
N GLY A 27 -2.32 18.25 -12.32
CA GLY A 27 -1.89 19.44 -13.08
C GLY A 27 -2.67 20.73 -12.77
N ILE A 28 -3.93 20.63 -12.34
CA ILE A 28 -4.78 21.79 -12.03
C ILE A 28 -4.57 22.31 -10.60
N LYS A 29 -3.82 21.58 -9.75
CA LYS A 29 -3.59 22.01 -8.37
C LYS A 29 -2.65 23.22 -8.35
N TRP A 30 -3.03 24.25 -7.59
CA TRP A 30 -2.31 25.53 -7.51
C TRP A 30 -0.79 25.37 -7.28
N TYR A 31 -0.37 24.46 -6.40
CA TYR A 31 1.05 24.21 -6.09
C TYR A 31 1.83 23.55 -7.23
N VAL A 32 1.13 22.95 -8.20
CA VAL A 32 1.72 22.39 -9.42
C VAL A 32 1.84 23.50 -10.46
N VAL A 33 0.74 24.25 -10.67
CA VAL A 33 0.70 25.40 -11.58
C VAL A 33 1.77 26.43 -11.20
N GLU A 34 1.94 26.70 -9.91
CA GLU A 34 2.95 27.63 -9.40
C GLU A 34 4.38 27.18 -9.74
N PHE A 35 4.69 25.89 -9.57
CA PHE A 35 5.99 25.31 -9.93
C PHE A 35 6.20 25.24 -11.45
N GLU A 36 5.11 25.14 -12.22
CA GLU A 36 5.16 25.09 -13.69
C GLU A 36 5.40 26.45 -14.34
N LYS A 37 5.30 27.57 -13.60
CA LYS A 37 5.59 28.91 -14.11
C LYS A 37 7.02 29.02 -14.66
N ASP A 38 7.99 28.46 -13.92
CA ASP A 38 9.42 28.50 -14.25
C ASP A 38 10.06 27.10 -14.15
N LEU A 39 9.41 26.10 -14.76
CA LEU A 39 9.77 24.68 -14.62
C LEU A 39 11.27 24.39 -14.84
N GLU A 40 11.87 24.91 -15.91
CA GLU A 40 13.28 24.64 -16.23
C GLU A 40 14.22 25.26 -15.19
N LYS A 41 13.92 26.47 -14.71
CA LYS A 41 14.69 27.14 -13.66
C LYS A 41 14.63 26.36 -12.35
N ASP A 42 13.44 25.91 -11.95
CA ASP A 42 13.24 25.13 -10.73
C ASP A 42 13.93 23.76 -10.79
N LEU A 43 13.89 23.08 -11.95
CA LEU A 43 14.59 21.82 -12.14
C LEU A 43 16.12 21.99 -12.16
N LEU A 44 16.63 23.05 -12.78
CA LEU A 44 18.06 23.40 -12.75
C LEU A 44 18.52 23.72 -11.33
N GLN A 45 17.71 24.44 -10.56
CA GLN A 45 18.01 24.74 -9.17
C GLN A 45 18.09 23.45 -8.32
N LEU A 46 17.07 22.58 -8.43
CA LEU A 46 17.10 21.27 -7.76
C LEU A 46 18.32 20.43 -8.18
N GLN A 47 18.69 20.45 -9.46
CA GLN A 47 19.87 19.75 -9.94
C GLN A 47 21.15 20.27 -9.28
N LYS A 48 21.33 21.59 -9.21
CA LYS A 48 22.50 22.23 -8.59
C LYS A 48 22.58 21.86 -7.11
N GLU A 49 21.47 21.98 -6.39
CA GLU A 49 21.37 21.63 -4.96
C GLU A 49 21.71 20.16 -4.70
N LEU A 50 21.23 19.24 -5.54
CA LEU A 50 21.53 17.82 -5.42
C LEU A 50 23.01 17.55 -5.73
N ARG A 51 23.56 18.09 -6.83
CA ARG A 51 24.98 17.90 -7.18
C ARG A 51 25.93 18.40 -6.11
N ASN A 52 25.59 19.53 -5.49
CA ASN A 52 26.40 20.16 -4.45
C ASN A 52 26.08 19.65 -3.04
N GLN A 53 25.14 18.72 -2.89
CA GLN A 53 24.67 18.20 -1.59
C GLN A 53 24.18 19.30 -0.62
N THR A 54 23.58 20.36 -1.17
CA THR A 54 22.99 21.48 -0.42
C THR A 54 21.46 21.46 -0.39
N TYR A 55 20.84 20.43 -0.96
CA TYR A 55 19.39 20.25 -0.93
C TYR A 55 18.87 20.13 0.51
N GLU A 56 17.93 21.01 0.86
CA GLU A 56 17.17 20.97 2.10
C GLU A 56 15.67 20.88 1.75
N PRO A 57 14.96 19.85 2.23
CA PRO A 57 13.54 19.70 1.92
C PRO A 57 12.72 20.76 2.64
N ARG A 58 11.63 21.22 2.01
CA ARG A 58 10.73 22.20 2.67
C ARG A 58 9.92 21.52 3.78
N THR A 59 9.53 22.30 4.78
CA THR A 59 8.64 21.86 5.86
C THR A 59 7.36 21.25 5.29
N MET A 60 7.00 20.07 5.79
CA MET A 60 5.79 19.38 5.37
C MET A 60 4.53 20.11 5.88
N LYS A 61 3.46 20.07 5.08
CA LYS A 61 2.14 20.54 5.51
C LYS A 61 1.37 19.38 6.12
N THR A 62 1.02 19.52 7.38
CA THR A 62 0.29 18.50 8.14
C THR A 62 -1.20 18.81 8.19
N PHE A 63 -2.04 17.82 7.91
CA PHE A 63 -3.48 17.95 8.00
C PHE A 63 -4.13 16.61 8.34
N THR A 64 -5.27 16.67 9.03
CA THR A 64 -5.97 15.47 9.50
C THR A 64 -7.08 15.09 8.53
N ILE A 65 -7.06 13.86 8.03
CA ILE A 65 -8.18 13.28 7.27
C ILE A 65 -8.82 12.18 8.10
N ARG A 66 -10.15 12.12 8.07
CA ARG A 66 -10.92 11.03 8.66
C ARG A 66 -11.57 10.17 7.58
N ASP A 67 -10.95 9.05 7.21
CA ASP A 67 -11.58 8.09 6.29
C ASP A 67 -10.96 6.68 6.29
N PRO A 68 -11.57 5.65 6.93
CA PRO A 68 -12.61 5.68 7.96
C PRO A 68 -12.06 5.96 9.37
N LYS A 69 -10.74 5.93 9.52
CA LYS A 69 -10.02 6.29 10.74
C LYS A 69 -9.35 7.65 10.56
N THR A 70 -9.18 8.38 11.65
CA THR A 70 -8.38 9.60 11.68
C THR A 70 -6.93 9.26 11.36
N ARG A 71 -6.36 9.98 10.39
CA ARG A 71 -4.95 9.89 10.00
C ARG A 71 -4.41 11.30 9.87
N VAL A 72 -3.28 11.54 10.50
CA VAL A 72 -2.47 12.73 10.25
C VAL A 72 -1.69 12.47 8.97
N ILE A 73 -1.90 13.31 7.96
CA ILE A 73 -1.20 13.26 6.68
C ILE A 73 -0.19 14.40 6.64
N SER A 74 1.04 14.06 6.30
CA SER A 74 2.13 15.03 6.16
C SER A 74 2.55 15.06 4.70
N ALA A 75 2.15 16.12 4.00
CA ALA A 75 2.40 16.28 2.57
C ALA A 75 3.62 17.17 2.33
N SER A 76 4.62 16.64 1.61
CA SER A 76 5.79 17.42 1.18
C SER A 76 5.46 18.42 0.07
N ALA A 77 6.27 19.48 -0.04
CA ALA A 77 6.12 20.46 -1.11
C ALA A 77 6.28 19.79 -2.49
N PHE A 78 5.79 20.44 -3.54
CA PHE A 78 5.84 19.83 -4.87
C PHE A 78 7.28 19.60 -5.36
N ARG A 79 8.20 20.54 -5.10
CA ARG A 79 9.63 20.39 -5.38
C ARG A 79 10.23 19.13 -4.72
N ASP A 80 9.90 18.89 -3.46
CA ASP A 80 10.44 17.75 -2.71
C ASP A 80 9.86 16.44 -3.25
N ARG A 81 8.59 16.45 -3.68
CA ARG A 81 7.98 15.32 -4.37
C ARG A 81 8.71 14.99 -5.68
N VAL A 82 9.21 15.98 -6.42
CA VAL A 82 10.09 15.73 -7.58
C VAL A 82 11.35 14.99 -7.15
N VAL A 83 12.01 15.42 -6.08
CA VAL A 83 13.21 14.75 -5.53
C VAL A 83 12.89 13.33 -5.05
N HIS A 84 11.76 13.12 -4.36
CA HIS A 84 11.27 11.80 -3.95
C HIS A 84 11.11 10.86 -5.15
N HIS A 85 10.49 11.34 -6.24
CA HIS A 85 10.36 10.57 -7.47
C HIS A 85 11.70 10.32 -8.16
N ALA A 86 12.63 11.27 -8.13
CA ALA A 86 13.96 11.13 -8.72
C ALA A 86 14.79 10.06 -7.99
N LEU A 87 14.71 10.04 -6.66
CA LEU A 87 15.33 9.03 -5.81
C LEU A 87 14.72 7.65 -6.06
N CYS A 88 13.40 7.52 -6.00
CA CYS A 88 12.72 6.24 -6.24
C CYS A 88 12.96 5.70 -7.66
N ASN A 89 13.10 6.55 -8.68
CA ASN A 89 13.44 6.10 -10.03
C ASN A 89 14.75 5.30 -10.11
N VAL A 90 15.72 5.58 -9.23
CA VAL A 90 17.02 4.91 -9.21
C VAL A 90 17.09 3.81 -8.15
N THR A 91 16.39 3.95 -7.02
CA THR A 91 16.42 2.96 -5.93
C THR A 91 15.41 1.84 -6.13
N GLU A 92 14.18 2.11 -6.60
CA GLU A 92 13.14 1.07 -6.77
C GLU A 92 13.61 -0.12 -7.61
N PRO A 93 14.29 0.04 -8.77
CA PRO A 93 14.73 -1.09 -9.59
C PRO A 93 15.77 -2.00 -8.92
N ILE A 94 16.49 -1.49 -7.92
CA ILE A 94 17.48 -2.25 -7.15
C ILE A 94 16.76 -3.15 -6.15
N PHE A 95 15.83 -2.57 -5.37
CA PHE A 95 15.11 -3.29 -4.32
C PHE A 95 14.01 -4.21 -4.85
N ASP A 96 13.34 -3.85 -5.96
CA ASP A 96 12.24 -4.66 -6.50
C ASP A 96 12.67 -6.07 -6.93
N LYS A 97 13.94 -6.22 -7.34
CA LYS A 97 14.56 -7.53 -7.67
C LYS A 97 14.72 -8.45 -6.45
N VAL A 98 14.78 -7.86 -5.25
CA VAL A 98 15.02 -8.55 -3.99
C VAL A 98 13.68 -8.90 -3.31
N PHE A 99 12.61 -8.15 -3.61
CA PHE A 99 11.30 -8.42 -3.05
C PHE A 99 10.75 -9.76 -3.50
N ILE A 100 10.17 -10.50 -2.54
CA ILE A 100 9.47 -11.74 -2.84
C ILE A 100 8.32 -11.51 -3.82
N PHE A 101 7.97 -12.53 -4.60
CA PHE A 101 6.86 -12.43 -5.55
C PHE A 101 5.51 -12.12 -4.85
N ASP A 102 5.27 -12.70 -3.68
CA ASP A 102 4.00 -12.61 -2.96
C ASP A 102 3.85 -11.32 -2.09
N SER A 103 4.66 -10.28 -2.36
CA SER A 103 4.48 -8.92 -1.85
C SER A 103 3.81 -8.04 -2.91
N TYR A 104 2.63 -7.48 -2.60
CA TYR A 104 1.71 -6.95 -3.61
C TYR A 104 1.45 -5.43 -3.57
N ALA A 105 1.83 -4.73 -2.50
CA ALA A 105 1.53 -3.31 -2.38
C ALA A 105 2.58 -2.43 -3.06
N ASN A 106 2.17 -1.32 -3.67
CA ASN A 106 3.04 -0.29 -4.27
C ASN A 106 4.10 -0.84 -5.24
N ARG A 107 3.74 -1.88 -6.00
CA ARG A 107 4.62 -2.52 -6.98
C ARG A 107 3.92 -2.56 -8.33
N LYS A 108 4.71 -2.42 -9.39
CA LYS A 108 4.22 -2.49 -10.77
C LYS A 108 3.64 -3.88 -11.04
N ASP A 109 2.52 -3.94 -11.75
CA ASP A 109 1.81 -5.19 -12.12
C ASP A 109 1.37 -6.04 -10.91
N LYS A 110 1.34 -5.44 -9.72
CA LYS A 110 0.78 -5.99 -8.49
C LYS A 110 -0.47 -5.20 -8.08
N GLY A 111 -0.92 -5.38 -6.84
CA GLY A 111 -2.05 -4.67 -6.27
C GLY A 111 -3.08 -5.60 -5.65
N THR A 112 -4.20 -5.03 -5.23
CA THR A 112 -5.23 -5.72 -4.46
C THR A 112 -5.79 -6.94 -5.18
N HIS A 113 -6.09 -6.83 -6.47
CA HIS A 113 -6.69 -7.93 -7.23
C HIS A 113 -5.73 -9.11 -7.39
N ALA A 114 -4.46 -8.85 -7.70
CA ALA A 114 -3.44 -9.88 -7.80
C ALA A 114 -3.21 -10.59 -6.46
N ALA A 115 -3.22 -9.84 -5.34
CA ALA A 115 -3.14 -10.43 -4.00
C ALA A 115 -4.36 -11.32 -3.68
N LEU A 116 -5.57 -10.90 -4.06
CA LEU A 116 -6.80 -11.68 -3.86
C LEU A 116 -6.84 -12.96 -4.71
N GLN A 117 -6.37 -12.90 -5.96
CA GLN A 117 -6.25 -14.09 -6.80
C GLN A 117 -5.25 -15.09 -6.20
N ARG A 118 -4.13 -14.57 -5.67
CA ARG A 118 -3.14 -15.41 -4.98
C ARG A 118 -3.71 -16.02 -3.70
N PHE A 119 -4.47 -15.24 -2.95
CA PHE A 119 -5.19 -15.69 -1.75
C PHE A 119 -6.09 -16.88 -2.08
N ASP A 120 -6.91 -16.78 -3.14
CA ASP A 120 -7.80 -17.87 -3.56
C ASP A 120 -7.01 -19.12 -3.95
N SER A 121 -5.92 -18.95 -4.70
CA SER A 121 -5.04 -20.05 -5.10
C SER A 121 -4.42 -20.76 -3.89
N PHE A 122 -3.92 -20.03 -2.90
CA PHE A 122 -3.31 -20.62 -1.70
C PHE A 122 -4.35 -21.28 -0.80
N MET A 123 -5.50 -20.64 -0.61
CA MET A 123 -6.62 -21.20 0.12
C MET A 123 -7.04 -22.56 -0.48
N ARG A 124 -7.17 -22.65 -1.82
CA ARG A 124 -7.48 -23.93 -2.50
C ARG A 124 -6.41 -25.00 -2.24
N LYS A 125 -5.13 -24.65 -2.39
CA LYS A 125 -4.01 -25.59 -2.15
C LYS A 125 -4.01 -26.14 -0.73
N VAL A 126 -4.21 -25.28 0.28
CA VAL A 126 -4.25 -25.70 1.70
C VAL A 126 -5.52 -26.47 2.03
N SER A 127 -6.65 -26.12 1.42
CA SER A 127 -7.89 -26.88 1.61
C SER A 127 -7.95 -28.21 0.84
N THR A 128 -6.84 -28.66 0.22
CA THR A 128 -6.81 -29.84 -0.65
C THR A 128 -7.90 -29.76 -1.73
N ASN A 129 -7.91 -28.64 -2.47
CA ASN A 129 -8.91 -28.30 -3.49
C ASN A 129 -10.36 -28.28 -3.01
N GLY A 130 -10.57 -27.86 -1.76
CA GLY A 130 -11.91 -27.70 -1.19
C GLY A 130 -12.45 -28.97 -0.55
N LYS A 131 -11.58 -29.83 -0.02
CA LYS A 131 -11.98 -30.97 0.80
C LYS A 131 -12.82 -30.45 1.97
N LEU A 132 -14.08 -30.87 1.99
CA LEU A 132 -15.05 -30.51 3.01
C LEU A 132 -14.70 -31.18 4.33
N LEU A 133 -15.03 -30.50 5.43
CA LEU A 133 -15.03 -31.11 6.76
C LEU A 133 -16.09 -32.25 6.82
N PRO A 134 -15.88 -33.29 7.63
CA PRO A 134 -16.82 -34.43 7.72
C PRO A 134 -18.24 -34.00 8.11
N ASP A 135 -18.35 -32.95 8.92
CA ASP A 135 -19.58 -32.36 9.44
C ASP A 135 -19.99 -31.06 8.70
N ALA A 136 -19.48 -30.85 7.49
CA ALA A 136 -19.75 -29.65 6.70
C ALA A 136 -21.25 -29.51 6.38
N LYS A 137 -21.86 -28.44 6.88
CA LYS A 137 -23.24 -28.00 6.62
C LYS A 137 -23.39 -27.25 5.31
N ASP A 138 -22.29 -26.70 4.80
CA ASP A 138 -22.26 -26.02 3.52
C ASP A 138 -20.92 -26.18 2.80
N ASN A 139 -20.92 -25.84 1.51
CA ASN A 139 -19.78 -26.01 0.61
C ASN A 139 -18.58 -25.08 0.86
N ASN A 140 -18.58 -24.27 1.94
CA ASN A 140 -17.46 -23.41 2.34
C ASN A 140 -16.70 -23.94 3.56
N GLN A 141 -17.23 -24.96 4.23
CA GLN A 141 -16.60 -25.53 5.42
C GLN A 141 -15.53 -26.54 4.99
N VAL A 142 -14.32 -26.01 4.76
CA VAL A 142 -13.17 -26.77 4.25
C VAL A 142 -12.06 -26.84 5.29
N PHE A 143 -11.21 -27.86 5.16
CA PHE A 143 -10.02 -28.03 6.00
C PHE A 143 -9.00 -26.88 5.83
N GLY A 144 -8.30 -26.57 6.91
CA GLY A 144 -7.15 -25.65 6.94
C GLY A 144 -7.40 -24.37 7.71
N TYR A 145 -6.33 -23.59 7.86
CA TYR A 145 -6.29 -22.38 8.68
C TYR A 145 -5.52 -21.26 7.97
N VAL A 146 -5.80 -20.03 8.37
CA VAL A 146 -5.02 -18.85 7.98
C VAL A 146 -4.64 -18.04 9.20
N LEU A 147 -3.36 -17.71 9.35
CA LEU A 147 -2.91 -16.64 10.22
C LEU A 147 -3.07 -15.34 9.44
N LYS A 148 -4.02 -14.51 9.86
CA LYS A 148 -4.12 -13.13 9.40
C LYS A 148 -3.45 -12.23 10.42
N ALA A 149 -2.48 -11.43 10.00
CA ALA A 149 -1.71 -10.56 10.88
C ALA A 149 -1.57 -9.15 10.31
N ASP A 150 -1.48 -8.17 11.22
CA ASP A 150 -1.41 -6.73 10.92
C ASP A 150 -0.38 -6.13 11.88
N ILE A 151 0.48 -5.23 11.39
CA ILE A 151 1.51 -4.60 12.21
C ILE A 151 0.93 -3.35 12.89
N ARG A 152 1.17 -3.23 14.20
CA ARG A 152 0.65 -2.13 15.01
C ARG A 152 1.35 -0.82 14.63
N HIS A 153 0.56 0.25 14.42
CA HIS A 153 1.04 1.61 14.13
C HIS A 153 2.19 1.68 13.12
N TYR A 154 2.17 0.82 12.11
CA TYR A 154 3.35 0.51 11.30
C TYR A 154 4.13 1.74 10.80
N PHE A 155 3.44 2.70 10.17
CA PHE A 155 4.08 3.91 9.66
C PHE A 155 4.66 4.80 10.76
N ASP A 156 4.10 4.79 11.97
CA ASP A 156 4.59 5.59 13.10
C ASP A 156 5.74 4.86 13.82
N SER A 157 5.79 3.52 13.75
CA SER A 157 6.76 2.68 14.46
C SER A 157 8.07 2.44 13.71
N VAL A 158 8.14 2.71 12.40
CA VAL A 158 9.36 2.46 11.60
C VAL A 158 10.55 3.24 12.16
N ASP A 159 11.56 2.51 12.61
CA ASP A 159 12.82 3.08 13.12
C ASP A 159 13.76 3.49 11.98
N HIS A 160 14.27 4.73 12.03
CA HIS A 160 15.11 5.29 10.95
C HIS A 160 16.48 4.62 10.89
N ASP A 161 17.08 4.29 12.03
CA ASP A 161 18.41 3.66 12.07
C ASP A 161 18.35 2.23 11.55
N VAL A 162 17.29 1.49 11.91
CA VAL A 162 17.03 0.16 11.35
C VAL A 162 16.80 0.24 9.84
N LEU A 163 15.98 1.19 9.37
CA LEU A 163 15.73 1.38 7.93
C LEU A 163 17.03 1.69 7.18
N MET A 164 17.84 2.62 7.69
CA MET A 164 19.12 3.01 7.09
C MET A 164 20.10 1.83 7.04
N ARG A 165 20.12 0.98 8.09
CA ARG A 165 20.91 -0.25 8.13
C ARG A 165 20.45 -1.27 7.09
N ILE A 166 19.15 -1.43 6.87
CA ILE A 166 18.62 -2.33 5.84
C ILE A 166 19.01 -1.83 4.45
N ILE A 167 18.88 -0.52 4.20
CA ILE A 167 19.21 0.09 2.90
C ILE A 167 20.72 -0.03 2.61
N SER A 168 21.58 0.25 3.59
CA SER A 168 23.04 0.24 3.41
C SER A 168 23.60 -1.14 3.08
N ARG A 169 22.97 -2.23 3.57
CA ARG A 169 23.32 -3.62 3.18
C ARG A 169 23.14 -3.90 1.69
N LYS A 170 22.22 -3.19 1.02
CA LYS A 170 21.90 -3.41 -0.40
C LYS A 170 22.50 -2.36 -1.33
N MET A 171 22.78 -1.17 -0.81
CA MET A 171 23.27 -0.05 -1.59
C MET A 171 24.27 0.77 -0.78
N GLN A 172 25.54 0.70 -1.18
CA GLN A 172 26.65 1.44 -0.55
C GLN A 172 26.95 2.70 -1.36
N ASN A 173 26.02 3.65 -1.39
CA ASN A 173 26.25 4.96 -1.99
C ASN A 173 25.99 6.06 -0.97
N GLU A 174 27.05 6.65 -0.43
CA GLU A 174 26.99 7.65 0.64
C GLU A 174 26.10 8.85 0.29
N LYS A 175 26.17 9.33 -0.95
CA LYS A 175 25.38 10.48 -1.41
C LYS A 175 23.88 10.15 -1.48
N VAL A 176 23.53 8.93 -1.91
CA VAL A 176 22.12 8.48 -1.88
C VAL A 176 21.65 8.28 -0.43
N LEU A 177 22.46 7.67 0.43
CA LEU A 177 22.14 7.48 1.85
C LEU A 177 21.96 8.82 2.57
N TRP A 178 22.81 9.81 2.28
CA TRP A 178 22.67 11.19 2.76
C TRP A 178 21.30 11.77 2.37
N LEU A 179 20.89 11.64 1.10
CA LEU A 179 19.61 12.17 0.63
C LEU A 179 18.42 11.45 1.28
N ILE A 180 18.50 10.13 1.44
CA ILE A 180 17.48 9.35 2.14
C ILE A 180 17.33 9.85 3.58
N LYS A 181 18.45 10.02 4.29
CA LYS A 181 18.47 10.53 5.65
C LYS A 181 17.84 11.93 5.73
N LYS A 182 18.20 12.85 4.84
CA LYS A 182 17.58 14.19 4.74
C LYS A 182 16.06 14.14 4.55
N ILE A 183 15.57 13.21 3.74
CA ILE A 183 14.12 13.04 3.52
C ILE A 183 13.42 12.47 4.76
N LEU A 184 14.03 11.52 5.45
CA LEU A 184 13.50 10.92 6.68
C LEU A 184 13.49 11.93 7.84
N ASP A 185 14.55 12.73 7.97
CA ASP A 185 14.71 13.75 9.01
C ASP A 185 13.75 14.93 8.85
N ASN A 186 13.15 15.13 7.66
CA ASN A 186 12.08 16.12 7.43
C ASN A 186 10.72 15.68 7.99
N HIS A 187 10.68 14.59 8.75
CA HIS A 187 9.51 14.17 9.52
C HIS A 187 9.45 14.89 10.87
N PHE A 188 8.24 15.12 11.39
CA PHE A 188 8.04 15.80 12.67
C PHE A 188 8.67 15.02 13.84
N THR A 189 8.52 13.70 13.83
CA THR A 189 9.16 12.81 14.80
C THR A 189 10.55 12.44 14.29
N LYS A 190 11.58 12.88 15.00
CA LYS A 190 12.98 12.51 14.69
C LYS A 190 13.23 11.05 15.07
N GLY A 191 13.96 10.32 14.21
CA GLY A 191 14.40 8.95 14.45
C GLY A 191 13.33 7.86 14.32
N LYS A 192 12.03 8.20 14.34
CA LYS A 192 10.94 7.23 14.19
C LYS A 192 9.81 7.75 13.29
N GLY A 193 9.19 6.81 12.61
CA GLY A 193 8.00 6.99 11.80
C GLY A 193 8.28 7.45 10.37
N MET A 194 7.25 7.44 9.53
CA MET A 194 7.31 7.89 8.16
C MET A 194 6.03 8.66 7.79
N PRO A 195 6.16 9.80 7.11
CA PRO A 195 5.01 10.63 6.77
C PRO A 195 4.03 9.90 5.85
N ILE A 196 2.79 9.76 6.30
CA ILE A 196 1.69 9.27 5.45
C ILE A 196 1.41 10.33 4.39
N GLY A 197 1.47 9.95 3.12
CA GLY A 197 1.23 10.84 1.98
C GLY A 197 2.41 11.01 1.03
N ASN A 198 3.60 10.56 1.44
CA ASN A 198 4.81 10.59 0.63
C ASN A 198 5.08 9.25 -0.06
N MET A 199 5.55 9.31 -1.31
CA MET A 199 5.86 8.12 -2.10
C MET A 199 7.08 7.36 -1.54
N THR A 200 8.10 8.09 -1.09
CA THR A 200 9.29 7.50 -0.45
C THR A 200 8.91 6.66 0.76
N SER A 201 8.00 7.13 1.60
CA SER A 201 7.48 6.38 2.77
C SER A 201 6.81 5.07 2.37
N GLN A 202 6.06 5.05 1.27
CA GLN A 202 5.43 3.82 0.76
C GLN A 202 6.45 2.82 0.22
N PHE A 203 7.51 3.31 -0.43
CA PHE A 203 8.59 2.48 -0.93
C PHE A 203 9.44 1.91 0.21
N PHE A 204 9.89 2.76 1.13
CA PHE A 204 10.70 2.35 2.28
C PHE A 204 9.94 1.43 3.23
N ALA A 205 8.62 1.58 3.34
CA ALA A 205 7.78 0.61 4.02
C ALA A 205 7.97 -0.81 3.48
N ASN A 206 7.96 -0.96 2.15
CA ASN A 206 8.19 -2.27 1.54
C ASN A 206 9.62 -2.77 1.73
N VAL A 207 10.61 -1.88 1.67
CA VAL A 207 12.03 -2.21 1.94
C VAL A 207 12.22 -2.72 3.37
N TYR A 208 11.61 -2.06 4.35
CA TYR A 208 11.70 -2.44 5.76
C TYR A 208 11.09 -3.82 6.01
N LEU A 209 9.86 -4.05 5.54
CA LEU A 209 9.16 -5.33 5.75
C LEU A 209 9.64 -6.46 4.83
N ASN A 210 10.56 -6.17 3.91
CA ASN A 210 11.23 -7.22 3.18
C ASN A 210 12.05 -8.12 4.12
N GLU A 211 12.60 -7.60 5.23
CA GLU A 211 13.29 -8.44 6.22
C GLU A 211 12.34 -9.49 6.83
N LEU A 212 11.08 -9.11 7.08
CA LEU A 212 10.03 -10.05 7.51
C LEU A 212 9.73 -11.08 6.40
N ASP A 213 9.61 -10.64 5.15
CA ASP A 213 9.36 -11.54 4.02
C ASP A 213 10.44 -12.62 3.91
N TYR A 214 11.71 -12.22 4.07
CA TYR A 214 12.84 -13.13 4.06
C TYR A 214 12.81 -14.09 5.24
N PHE A 215 12.53 -13.60 6.45
CA PHE A 215 12.38 -14.45 7.63
C PHE A 215 11.29 -15.52 7.42
N VAL A 216 10.10 -15.11 6.96
CA VAL A 216 8.96 -16.01 6.74
C VAL A 216 9.24 -17.03 5.63
N LYS A 217 9.84 -16.62 4.51
CA LYS A 217 10.09 -17.52 3.39
C LYS A 217 11.31 -18.42 3.58
N HIS A 218 12.38 -17.96 4.20
CA HIS A 218 13.65 -18.71 4.30
C HIS A 218 13.86 -19.39 5.65
N LYS A 219 13.43 -18.78 6.77
CA LYS A 219 13.57 -19.38 8.10
C LYS A 219 12.36 -20.25 8.44
N LEU A 220 11.15 -19.69 8.40
CA LEU A 220 9.93 -20.44 8.69
C LEU A 220 9.53 -21.39 7.55
N LYS A 221 10.02 -21.13 6.33
CA LYS A 221 9.68 -21.86 5.10
C LYS A 221 8.17 -21.90 4.84
N ALA A 222 7.46 -20.85 5.26
CA ALA A 222 6.02 -20.74 5.07
C ALA A 222 5.69 -20.59 3.58
N LYS A 223 5.18 -21.67 2.97
CA LYS A 223 4.95 -21.76 1.53
C LYS A 223 3.89 -20.74 1.05
N TYR A 224 2.79 -20.65 1.79
CA TYR A 224 1.58 -19.92 1.40
C TYR A 224 1.46 -18.57 2.13
N TYR A 225 2.42 -17.69 1.88
CA TYR A 225 2.53 -16.37 2.50
C TYR A 225 2.22 -15.26 1.48
N ILE A 226 1.42 -14.26 1.88
CA ILE A 226 1.06 -13.08 1.07
C ILE A 226 1.17 -11.84 1.96
N ARG A 227 1.83 -10.78 1.46
CA ARG A 227 1.92 -9.48 2.14
C ARG A 227 1.35 -8.33 1.31
N TYR A 228 0.63 -7.43 1.97
CA TYR A 228 0.13 -6.18 1.42
C TYR A 228 0.38 -5.03 2.41
N VAL A 229 1.49 -4.31 2.23
CA VAL A 229 2.01 -3.32 3.20
C VAL A 229 2.23 -4.01 4.56
N ASP A 230 1.40 -3.67 5.55
CA ASP A 230 1.41 -4.11 6.95
C ASP A 230 0.43 -5.26 7.24
N ASP A 231 -0.52 -5.54 6.35
CA ASP A 231 -1.45 -6.68 6.44
C ASP A 231 -0.86 -7.88 5.67
N PHE A 232 -0.75 -9.03 6.33
CA PHE A 232 -0.25 -10.25 5.71
C PHE A 232 -1.02 -11.49 6.16
N VAL A 233 -0.96 -12.54 5.34
CA VAL A 233 -1.62 -13.82 5.61
C VAL A 233 -0.67 -14.98 5.36
N ILE A 234 -0.75 -16.00 6.22
CA ILE A 234 -0.05 -17.28 6.06
C ILE A 234 -1.08 -18.40 6.18
N PHE A 235 -1.15 -19.28 5.18
CA PHE A 235 -2.03 -20.44 5.20
C PHE A 235 -1.28 -21.71 5.59
N HIS A 236 -1.95 -22.57 6.35
CA HIS A 236 -1.42 -23.87 6.74
C HIS A 236 -2.53 -24.87 7.08
N HIS A 237 -2.24 -26.17 7.01
CA HIS A 237 -3.21 -27.23 7.35
C HIS A 237 -3.40 -27.40 8.86
N SER A 238 -2.35 -27.19 9.63
CA SER A 238 -2.32 -27.24 11.10
C SER A 238 -2.35 -25.84 11.70
N LYS A 239 -3.16 -25.68 12.75
CA LYS A 239 -3.30 -24.45 13.55
C LYS A 239 -2.06 -24.23 14.41
N GLU A 240 -1.52 -25.31 14.97
CA GLU A 240 -0.38 -25.34 15.88
C GLU A 240 0.88 -24.78 15.21
N ILE A 241 1.10 -25.13 13.93
CA ILE A 241 2.21 -24.56 13.14
C ILE A 241 2.02 -23.04 12.93
N LEU A 242 0.79 -22.57 12.74
CA LEU A 242 0.52 -21.12 12.63
C LEU A 242 0.71 -20.38 13.95
N GLU A 243 0.42 -21.03 15.09
CA GLU A 243 0.71 -20.48 16.43
C GLU A 243 2.23 -20.33 16.61
N CYS A 244 2.98 -21.37 16.28
CA CYS A 244 4.45 -21.34 16.30
C CYS A 244 5.02 -20.25 15.37
N TYR A 245 4.48 -20.12 14.15
CA TYR A 245 4.87 -19.03 13.24
C TYR A 245 4.54 -17.65 13.82
N LYS A 246 3.37 -17.48 14.42
CA LYS A 246 2.96 -16.21 15.02
C LYS A 246 3.92 -15.79 16.13
N GLU A 247 4.33 -16.71 17.00
CA GLU A 247 5.28 -16.45 18.08
C GLU A 247 6.66 -16.08 17.55
N GLN A 248 7.20 -16.86 16.62
CA GLN A 248 8.50 -16.60 16.00
C GLN A 248 8.51 -15.27 15.23
N ILE A 249 7.43 -14.95 14.52
CA ILE A 249 7.28 -13.65 13.85
C ILE A 249 7.25 -12.52 14.88
N ASN A 250 6.55 -12.69 15.99
CA ASN A 250 6.50 -11.66 17.03
C ASN A 250 7.88 -11.40 17.66
N ILE A 251 8.67 -12.45 17.90
CA ILE A 251 10.06 -12.34 18.36
C ILE A 251 10.91 -11.62 17.31
N PHE A 252 10.82 -12.02 16.04
CA PHE A 252 11.57 -11.40 14.95
C PHE A 252 11.24 -9.91 14.79
N LEU A 253 9.96 -9.54 14.81
CA LEU A 253 9.53 -8.16 14.62
C LEU A 253 10.10 -7.22 15.70
N LYS A 254 10.25 -7.70 16.94
CA LYS A 254 10.92 -6.93 18.01
C LYS A 254 12.36 -6.57 17.67
N THR A 255 13.08 -7.42 16.93
CA THR A 255 14.48 -7.15 16.52
C THR A 255 14.59 -6.02 15.48
N ILE A 256 13.48 -5.70 14.83
CA ILE A 256 13.34 -4.58 13.90
C ILE A 256 12.33 -3.56 14.45
N GLU A 257 12.21 -3.40 15.77
CA GLU A 257 11.41 -2.34 16.40
C GLU A 257 9.92 -2.30 15.97
N LEU A 258 9.34 -3.45 15.63
CA LEU A 258 7.94 -3.60 15.22
C LEU A 258 7.18 -4.57 16.12
N GLU A 259 5.85 -4.44 16.12
CA GLU A 259 4.95 -5.30 16.90
C GLU A 259 3.76 -5.76 16.09
N LEU A 260 3.31 -7.00 16.31
CA LEU A 260 2.02 -7.46 15.80
C LEU A 260 0.88 -6.76 16.54
N HIS A 261 -0.16 -6.41 15.79
CA HIS A 261 -1.39 -5.91 16.37
C HIS A 261 -2.13 -7.04 17.10
N PRO A 262 -2.32 -6.96 18.43
CA PRO A 262 -2.80 -8.10 19.24
C PRO A 262 -4.22 -8.54 18.84
N GLN A 263 -5.12 -7.59 18.63
CA GLN A 263 -6.52 -7.87 18.30
C GLN A 263 -6.80 -8.21 16.84
N LYS A 264 -5.93 -7.79 15.91
CA LYS A 264 -6.11 -8.04 14.47
C LYS A 264 -5.34 -9.28 14.00
N SER A 265 -4.31 -9.69 14.74
CA SER A 265 -3.47 -10.84 14.41
C SER A 265 -4.04 -12.13 14.99
N LYS A 266 -4.81 -12.85 14.18
CA LYS A 266 -5.60 -14.01 14.58
C LYS A 266 -5.45 -15.17 13.61
N ILE A 267 -5.50 -16.38 14.15
CA ILE A 267 -5.60 -17.60 13.35
C ILE A 267 -7.08 -17.90 13.18
N ILE A 268 -7.49 -18.10 11.94
CA ILE A 268 -8.88 -18.25 11.53
C ILE A 268 -9.00 -19.56 10.75
N PRO A 269 -9.87 -20.49 11.19
CA PRO A 269 -10.26 -21.64 10.39
C PRO A 269 -10.84 -21.25 9.03
N LEU A 270 -10.51 -21.97 7.95
CA LEU A 270 -11.00 -21.67 6.59
C LEU A 270 -12.51 -21.88 6.43
N GLN A 271 -13.16 -22.58 7.36
CA GLN A 271 -14.63 -22.66 7.47
C GLN A 271 -15.31 -21.32 7.77
N HIS A 272 -14.56 -20.31 8.23
CA HIS A 272 -15.09 -18.99 8.54
C HIS A 272 -14.69 -17.94 7.50
N SER A 273 -15.46 -16.85 7.42
CA SER A 273 -15.16 -15.76 6.49
C SER A 273 -13.91 -15.00 6.91
N ILE A 274 -12.95 -14.84 6.00
CA ILE A 274 -11.70 -14.11 6.25
C ILE A 274 -11.82 -12.71 5.63
N THR A 275 -11.55 -11.67 6.41
CA THR A 275 -11.58 -10.30 5.87
C THR A 275 -10.18 -9.90 5.39
N PHE A 276 -9.99 -9.69 4.09
CA PHE A 276 -8.71 -9.30 3.51
C PHE A 276 -8.92 -8.30 2.35
N LEU A 277 -8.12 -7.23 2.31
CA LEU A 277 -8.13 -6.19 1.27
C LEU A 277 -9.51 -5.66 0.85
N GLY A 278 -10.41 -5.48 1.83
CA GLY A 278 -11.75 -4.93 1.65
C GLY A 278 -12.84 -5.95 1.27
N PHE A 279 -12.49 -7.23 1.15
CA PHE A 279 -13.41 -8.34 0.92
C PHE A 279 -13.58 -9.21 2.17
N ARG A 280 -14.73 -9.89 2.23
CA ARG A 280 -14.99 -11.04 3.09
C ARG A 280 -14.94 -12.28 2.20
N ILE A 281 -13.90 -13.07 2.37
CA ILE A 281 -13.55 -14.21 1.52
C ILE A 281 -14.04 -15.47 2.21
N PHE A 282 -14.83 -16.25 1.49
CA PHE A 282 -15.19 -17.63 1.80
C PHE A 282 -14.53 -18.53 0.75
N HIS A 283 -14.51 -19.84 0.99
CA HIS A 283 -13.89 -20.78 0.07
C HIS A 283 -14.44 -20.68 -1.37
N ARG A 284 -15.78 -20.58 -1.54
CA ARG A 284 -16.41 -20.59 -2.87
C ARG A 284 -16.80 -19.21 -3.40
N TYR A 285 -16.90 -18.20 -2.54
CA TYR A 285 -17.35 -16.87 -2.95
C TYR A 285 -16.73 -15.76 -2.11
N LYS A 286 -16.75 -14.54 -2.65
CA LYS A 286 -16.22 -13.33 -2.01
C LYS A 286 -17.31 -12.27 -1.93
N LEU A 287 -17.50 -11.68 -0.77
CA LEU A 287 -18.43 -10.56 -0.58
C LEU A 287 -17.65 -9.28 -0.29
N LEU A 288 -18.27 -8.12 -0.55
CA LEU A 288 -17.72 -6.85 -0.09
C LEU A 288 -17.84 -6.73 1.44
N LYS A 289 -16.85 -6.10 2.06
CA LYS A 289 -16.94 -5.75 3.48
C LYS A 289 -18.11 -4.79 3.72
N LYS A 290 -18.87 -4.99 4.81
CA LYS A 290 -20.03 -4.15 5.16
C LYS A 290 -19.70 -2.66 5.22
N SER A 291 -18.51 -2.29 5.71
CA SER A 291 -18.05 -0.91 5.75
C SER A 291 -17.89 -0.29 4.36
N ASN A 292 -17.43 -1.07 3.38
CA ASN A 292 -17.32 -0.61 1.98
C ASN A 292 -18.72 -0.38 1.40
N MET A 293 -19.64 -1.34 1.62
CA MET A 293 -21.03 -1.21 1.18
C MET A 293 -21.74 0.02 1.78
N ARG A 294 -21.50 0.33 3.06
CA ARG A 294 -22.05 1.53 3.71
C ARG A 294 -21.49 2.79 3.07
N ARG A 295 -20.18 2.84 2.85
CA ARG A 295 -19.50 4.00 2.28
C ARG A 295 -19.98 4.33 0.87
N ILE A 296 -20.16 3.32 0.00
CA ILE A 296 -20.66 3.58 -1.35
C ILE A 296 -22.12 4.06 -1.33
N LYS A 297 -22.98 3.52 -0.45
CA LYS A 297 -24.37 3.98 -0.33
C LYS A 297 -24.42 5.45 0.06
N ASN A 298 -23.70 5.83 1.12
CA ASN A 298 -23.63 7.22 1.57
C ASN A 298 -23.08 8.13 0.45
N ARG A 299 -22.03 7.69 -0.26
CA ARG A 299 -21.43 8.47 -1.35
C ARG A 299 -22.40 8.67 -2.51
N ILE A 300 -23.20 7.65 -2.85
CA ILE A 300 -24.23 7.76 -3.89
C ILE A 300 -25.34 8.72 -3.48
N GLU A 301 -25.74 8.70 -2.21
CA GLU A 301 -26.72 9.67 -1.69
C GLU A 301 -26.18 11.10 -1.82
N CYS A 302 -24.93 11.36 -1.40
CA CYS A 302 -24.30 12.66 -1.63
C CYS A 302 -24.23 13.06 -3.11
N PHE A 303 -23.95 12.12 -4.02
CA PHE A 303 -23.93 12.41 -5.46
C PHE A 303 -25.32 12.77 -6.00
N ILE A 304 -26.37 12.12 -5.51
CA ILE A 304 -27.75 12.44 -5.89
C ILE A 304 -28.13 13.83 -5.37
N ASP A 305 -27.72 14.19 -4.16
CA ASP A 305 -27.99 15.53 -3.61
C ASP A 305 -27.23 16.60 -4.41
N MET A 306 -25.95 16.40 -4.70
CA MET A 306 -25.18 17.30 -5.57
C MET A 306 -25.74 17.44 -7.00
N TYR A 307 -26.37 16.38 -7.53
CA TYR A 307 -27.07 16.45 -8.81
C TYR A 307 -28.31 17.34 -8.75
N ARG A 308 -29.11 17.21 -7.68
CA ARG A 308 -30.30 18.03 -7.45
C ARG A 308 -29.95 19.50 -7.28
N ASP A 309 -28.83 19.78 -6.62
CA ASP A 309 -28.32 21.14 -6.41
C ASP A 309 -27.63 21.73 -7.65
N GLY A 310 -27.61 21.00 -8.78
CA GLY A 310 -26.97 21.44 -10.04
C GLY A 310 -25.43 21.47 -9.99
N MET A 311 -24.82 21.01 -8.89
CA MET A 311 -23.37 21.04 -8.68
C MET A 311 -22.61 19.92 -9.39
N MET A 312 -23.32 18.90 -9.88
CA MET A 312 -22.73 17.76 -10.57
C MET A 312 -23.67 17.27 -11.66
N ASN A 313 -23.11 16.92 -12.82
CA ASN A 313 -23.91 16.37 -13.90
C ASN A 313 -23.99 14.83 -13.84
N ARG A 314 -24.92 14.29 -14.62
CA ARG A 314 -25.17 12.84 -14.69
C ARG A 314 -23.92 12.05 -15.11
N MET A 315 -23.16 12.53 -16.09
CA MET A 315 -21.98 11.81 -16.62
C MET A 315 -20.88 11.70 -15.55
N GLU A 316 -20.59 12.80 -14.83
CA GLU A 316 -19.61 12.81 -13.74
C GLU A 316 -19.94 11.81 -12.63
N ILE A 317 -21.23 11.63 -12.33
CA ILE A 317 -21.68 10.65 -11.34
C ILE A 317 -21.41 9.23 -11.84
N PHE A 318 -21.76 8.92 -13.09
CA PHE A 318 -21.49 7.62 -13.67
C PHE A 318 -20.00 7.29 -13.66
N GLU A 319 -19.14 8.19 -14.14
CA GLU A 319 -17.68 8.02 -14.12
C GLU A 319 -17.14 7.72 -12.71
N ARG A 320 -17.60 8.46 -11.71
CA ARG A 320 -17.20 8.25 -10.31
C ARG A 320 -17.69 6.92 -9.74
N THR A 321 -18.83 6.42 -10.20
CA THR A 321 -19.38 5.13 -9.78
C THR A 321 -18.73 3.95 -10.49
N GLU A 322 -18.24 4.11 -11.72
CA GLU A 322 -17.58 3.05 -12.48
C GLU A 322 -16.29 2.56 -11.79
N GLY A 323 -15.52 3.46 -11.18
CA GLY A 323 -14.36 3.06 -10.38
C GLY A 323 -14.71 2.11 -9.23
N TRP A 324 -15.85 2.32 -8.57
CA TRP A 324 -16.34 1.39 -7.55
C TRP A 324 -16.90 0.11 -8.16
N ASN A 325 -17.61 0.20 -9.28
CA ASN A 325 -18.17 -0.94 -10.00
C ASN A 325 -17.05 -1.92 -10.41
N ALA A 326 -15.96 -1.39 -10.98
CA ALA A 326 -14.76 -2.14 -11.35
C ALA A 326 -14.15 -2.88 -10.15
N TYR A 327 -14.00 -2.21 -9.01
CA TYR A 327 -13.53 -2.85 -7.77
C TYR A 327 -14.50 -3.95 -7.29
N ALA A 328 -15.81 -3.67 -7.29
CA ALA A 328 -16.83 -4.58 -6.79
C ALA A 328 -17.00 -5.85 -7.65
N LEU A 329 -16.63 -5.81 -8.94
CA LEU A 329 -16.65 -6.97 -9.85
C LEU A 329 -15.80 -8.14 -9.36
N HIS A 330 -14.76 -7.89 -8.56
CA HIS A 330 -13.89 -8.93 -8.03
C HIS A 330 -14.49 -9.74 -6.87
N GLY A 331 -15.71 -9.40 -6.45
CA GLY A 331 -16.53 -10.21 -5.55
C GLY A 331 -17.84 -10.66 -6.22
N ASN A 332 -18.52 -11.59 -5.58
CA ASN A 332 -19.85 -12.09 -5.93
C ASN A 332 -20.92 -11.03 -5.58
N THR A 333 -20.92 -9.92 -6.32
CA THR A 333 -21.69 -8.71 -6.02
C THR A 333 -22.72 -8.36 -7.09
N TYR A 334 -22.94 -9.21 -8.10
CA TYR A 334 -23.81 -8.91 -9.25
C TYR A 334 -25.18 -8.33 -8.85
N LYS A 335 -25.90 -9.01 -7.94
CA LYS A 335 -27.22 -8.55 -7.44
C LYS A 335 -27.13 -7.19 -6.73
N LEU A 336 -26.07 -6.98 -5.95
CA LEU A 336 -25.83 -5.72 -5.24
C LEU A 336 -25.55 -4.56 -6.21
N ARG A 337 -24.65 -4.76 -7.17
CA ARG A 337 -24.30 -3.77 -8.19
C ARG A 337 -25.53 -3.40 -9.02
N LYS A 338 -26.29 -4.39 -9.50
CA LYS A 338 -27.55 -4.17 -10.25
C LYS A 338 -28.57 -3.36 -9.44
N LYS A 339 -28.73 -3.66 -8.15
CA LYS A 339 -29.64 -2.89 -7.25
C LYS A 339 -29.18 -1.44 -7.10
N ILE A 340 -27.89 -1.21 -6.92
CA ILE A 340 -27.31 0.12 -6.76
C ILE A 340 -27.48 0.94 -8.04
N MET A 341 -27.12 0.37 -9.20
CA MET A 341 -27.27 1.05 -10.50
C MET A 341 -28.73 1.36 -10.81
N LYS A 342 -29.67 0.45 -10.50
CA LYS A 342 -31.10 0.71 -10.68
C LYS A 342 -31.58 1.90 -9.81
N LYS A 343 -31.13 1.99 -8.55
CA LYS A 343 -31.43 3.14 -7.67
C LYS A 343 -30.87 4.43 -8.29
N LEU A 344 -29.61 4.41 -8.72
CA LEU A 344 -28.94 5.56 -9.31
C LEU A 344 -29.67 6.06 -10.57
N HIS A 345 -29.97 5.17 -11.52
CA HIS A 345 -30.72 5.53 -12.73
C HIS A 345 -32.11 6.10 -12.43
N LYS A 346 -32.81 5.61 -11.40
CA LYS A 346 -34.11 6.15 -11.01
C LYS A 346 -34.00 7.55 -10.40
N SER A 347 -32.92 7.83 -9.65
CA SER A 347 -32.71 9.10 -8.97
C SER A 347 -32.11 10.21 -9.84
N LEU A 348 -31.56 9.87 -11.02
CA LEU A 348 -30.98 10.79 -12.00
C LEU A 348 -31.85 10.90 -13.28
N ARG A 349 -33.11 10.50 -13.19
CA ARG A 349 -34.18 10.86 -14.13
C ARG A 349 -34.88 12.07 -13.54
#